data_AF-M5GET2-F1
#
_entry.id   AF-M5GET2-F1
#
_cell.length_a   1.000
_cell.length_b   1.000
_cell.length_c   1.000
_cell.angle_alpha   90.00
_cell.angle_beta   90.00
_cell.angle_gamma   90.00
#
_symmetry.space_group_name_H-M   'P 1'
#
loop_
_entity.id
_entity.type
_entity.pdbx_description
1 polymer ?
#
loop_
_entity_poly.entity_id
_entity_poly.type
_entity_poly.pdbx_seq_one_letter_code
_entity_poly.pdbx_strand_id
1 'polypeptide(L)'
;MPPTKTKPARSSSSKKGPKEKVFHPESRKAGQLERKLLRKQKLEKASVTKSRNSPNVIVDRNVFFLHALPEDAIALTLSDVHDILRDVWLARFDHLIEAEQAARRSGRPRSTKEDKLLEMKRQNTEEYRTGIDIPDLTHLATVALFRKWNADDPGFLTLLRWIRVTSENPHEVVLVREGNEKALLHAAAAAGLSLDLGQHAVDSALGHDGMDENVVEEELAADLHDLL
;
A
#
# COMPACT_ATOMS: atom_id res chain seq x y z
N MET A 1 -36.05 -75.13 -49.12
CA MET A 1 -35.88 -74.14 -48.02
C MET A 1 -35.05 -72.97 -48.56
N PRO A 2 -35.50 -71.70 -48.50
CA PRO A 2 -34.72 -70.55 -48.93
C PRO A 2 -33.82 -69.98 -47.81
N PRO A 3 -32.63 -69.44 -48.13
CA PRO A 3 -31.64 -69.01 -47.13
C PRO A 3 -31.99 -67.68 -46.44
N THR A 4 -31.51 -67.57 -45.20
CA THR A 4 -31.76 -66.48 -44.23
C THR A 4 -31.08 -65.16 -44.63
N LYS A 5 -31.82 -64.04 -44.54
CA LYS A 5 -31.30 -62.69 -44.77
C LYS A 5 -30.46 -62.23 -43.57
N THR A 6 -29.15 -62.13 -43.73
CA THR A 6 -28.23 -61.47 -42.77
C THR A 6 -28.44 -59.95 -42.83
N LYS A 7 -28.82 -59.34 -41.71
CA LYS A 7 -28.89 -57.88 -41.55
C LYS A 7 -27.46 -57.30 -41.51
N PRO A 8 -27.17 -56.18 -42.20
CA PRO A 8 -25.87 -55.53 -42.07
C PRO A 8 -25.75 -54.86 -40.70
N ALA A 9 -24.61 -55.05 -40.05
CA ALA A 9 -24.27 -54.46 -38.77
C ALA A 9 -24.22 -52.92 -38.88
N ARG A 10 -24.85 -52.22 -37.92
CA ARG A 10 -24.67 -50.78 -37.73
C ARG A 10 -23.21 -50.53 -37.34
N SER A 11 -22.49 -49.76 -38.16
CA SER A 11 -21.17 -49.25 -37.80
C SER A 11 -21.29 -48.33 -36.59
N SER A 12 -20.50 -48.62 -35.55
CA SER A 12 -20.34 -47.77 -34.38
C SER A 12 -19.62 -46.48 -34.80
N SER A 13 -20.39 -45.42 -35.04
CA SER A 13 -19.81 -44.08 -35.14
C SER A 13 -19.13 -43.75 -33.81
N SER A 14 -17.81 -43.58 -33.87
CA SER A 14 -17.00 -43.07 -32.78
C SER A 14 -17.57 -41.71 -32.33
N LYS A 15 -17.97 -41.62 -31.06
CA LYS A 15 -18.35 -40.34 -30.44
C LYS A 15 -17.14 -39.41 -30.47
N LYS A 16 -17.07 -38.56 -31.49
CA LYS A 16 -16.25 -37.35 -31.48
C LYS A 16 -16.63 -36.57 -30.22
N GLY A 17 -15.60 -36.07 -29.51
CA GLY A 17 -15.77 -35.21 -28.34
C GLY A 17 -16.73 -34.04 -28.60
N PRO A 18 -17.24 -33.39 -27.55
CA PRO A 18 -18.32 -32.41 -27.67
C PRO A 18 -17.98 -31.37 -28.73
N LYS A 19 -18.78 -31.35 -29.81
CA LYS A 19 -18.66 -30.34 -30.87
C LYS A 19 -18.87 -28.98 -30.21
N GLU A 20 -17.84 -28.13 -30.26
CA GLU A 20 -17.96 -26.75 -29.83
C GLU A 20 -19.11 -26.12 -30.61
N LYS A 21 -20.10 -25.58 -29.90
CA LYS A 21 -21.29 -25.01 -30.53
C LYS A 21 -20.85 -23.75 -31.26
N VAL A 22 -20.74 -23.83 -32.59
CA VAL A 22 -20.44 -22.69 -33.44
C VAL A 22 -21.67 -21.77 -33.42
N PHE A 23 -21.53 -20.59 -32.81
CA PHE A 23 -22.55 -19.56 -32.80
C PHE A 23 -22.27 -18.55 -33.91
N HIS A 24 -23.31 -17.96 -34.50
CA HIS A 24 -23.14 -16.82 -35.40
C HIS A 24 -22.48 -15.66 -34.62
N PRO A 25 -21.51 -14.92 -35.20
CA PRO A 25 -20.80 -13.84 -34.52
C PRO A 25 -21.74 -12.76 -33.95
N GLU A 26 -22.84 -12.46 -34.62
CA GLU A 26 -23.84 -11.48 -34.15
C GLU A 26 -24.93 -12.07 -33.25
N SER A 27 -24.81 -13.35 -32.86
CA SER A 27 -25.78 -13.98 -31.97
C SER A 27 -25.72 -13.35 -30.56
N ARG A 28 -26.87 -13.28 -29.88
CA ARG A 28 -26.95 -12.88 -28.46
C ARG A 28 -25.95 -13.63 -27.58
N LYS A 29 -25.71 -14.92 -27.87
CA LYS A 29 -24.76 -15.74 -27.11
C LYS A 29 -23.30 -15.38 -27.40
N ALA A 30 -22.97 -15.03 -28.65
CA ALA A 30 -21.65 -14.53 -29.00
C ALA A 30 -21.36 -13.19 -28.30
N GLY A 31 -22.30 -12.24 -28.31
CA GLY A 31 -22.15 -10.99 -27.57
C GLY A 31 -22.05 -11.16 -26.05
N GLN A 32 -22.69 -12.18 -25.46
CA GLN A 32 -22.49 -12.53 -24.04
C GLN A 32 -21.08 -13.04 -23.75
N LEU A 33 -20.53 -13.87 -24.65
CA LEU A 33 -19.16 -14.39 -24.51
C LEU A 33 -18.13 -13.27 -24.68
N GLU A 34 -18.33 -12.38 -25.65
CA GLU A 34 -17.48 -11.22 -25.87
C GLU A 34 -17.44 -10.31 -24.63
N ARG A 35 -18.60 -9.97 -24.04
CA ARG A 35 -18.63 -9.17 -22.80
C ARG A 35 -17.90 -9.85 -21.64
N LYS A 36 -18.02 -11.17 -21.50
CA LYS A 36 -17.29 -11.93 -20.48
C LYS A 36 -15.78 -11.89 -20.73
N LEU A 37 -15.36 -12.06 -21.98
CA LEU A 37 -13.96 -11.97 -22.41
C LEU A 37 -13.39 -10.58 -22.11
N LEU A 38 -14.08 -9.51 -22.54
CA LEU A 38 -13.66 -8.13 -22.31
C LEU A 38 -13.56 -7.80 -20.81
N ARG A 39 -14.52 -8.27 -20.01
CA ARG A 39 -14.46 -8.11 -18.54
C ARG A 39 -13.24 -8.83 -17.96
N LYS A 40 -12.99 -10.07 -18.38
CA LYS A 40 -11.82 -10.85 -17.94
C LYS A 40 -10.52 -10.14 -18.32
N GLN A 41 -10.39 -9.69 -19.56
CA GLN A 41 -9.22 -8.92 -20.03
C GLN A 41 -9.02 -7.63 -19.24
N LYS A 42 -10.09 -6.90 -18.91
CA LYS A 42 -10.00 -5.69 -18.06
C LYS A 42 -9.50 -6.04 -16.65
N LEU A 43 -10.01 -7.11 -16.06
CA LEU A 43 -9.61 -7.55 -14.73
C LEU A 43 -8.14 -8.02 -14.70
N GLU A 44 -7.72 -8.77 -15.70
CA GLU A 44 -6.33 -9.23 -15.86
C GLU A 44 -5.37 -8.06 -16.07
N LYS A 45 -5.75 -7.09 -16.92
CA LYS A 45 -4.96 -5.85 -17.09
C LYS A 45 -4.84 -5.09 -15.76
N ALA A 46 -5.94 -4.95 -15.01
CA ALA A 46 -5.93 -4.30 -13.71
C ALA A 46 -5.05 -5.05 -12.70
N SER A 47 -5.10 -6.39 -12.66
CA SER A 47 -4.26 -7.18 -11.76
C SER A 47 -2.78 -7.08 -12.11
N VAL A 48 -2.43 -7.06 -13.40
CA VAL A 48 -1.04 -6.88 -13.86
C VAL A 48 -0.51 -5.48 -13.53
N THR A 49 -1.32 -4.44 -13.71
CA THR A 49 -0.91 -3.08 -13.32
C THR A 49 -0.70 -2.98 -11.80
N LYS A 50 -1.58 -3.60 -11.00
CA LYS A 50 -1.44 -3.61 -9.54
C LYS A 50 -0.20 -4.39 -9.09
N SER A 51 0.06 -5.56 -9.66
CA SER A 51 1.23 -6.37 -9.29
C SER A 51 2.55 -5.73 -9.71
N ARG A 52 2.60 -4.98 -10.81
CA ARG A 52 3.81 -4.31 -11.28
C ARG A 52 4.14 -3.03 -10.51
N ASN A 53 3.11 -2.27 -10.12
CA ASN A 53 3.32 -0.90 -9.64
C ASN A 53 3.37 -0.75 -8.12
N SER A 54 2.78 -1.66 -7.33
CA SER A 54 2.62 -1.43 -5.88
C SER A 54 3.54 -2.23 -4.95
N PRO A 55 3.67 -3.58 -5.05
CA PRO A 55 4.43 -4.31 -4.04
C PRO A 55 5.93 -4.02 -4.16
N ASN A 56 6.48 -4.04 -5.38
CA ASN A 56 7.93 -3.88 -5.57
C ASN A 56 8.42 -2.50 -5.14
N VAL A 57 7.72 -1.42 -5.53
CA VAL A 57 8.12 -0.05 -5.16
C VAL A 57 8.09 0.15 -3.64
N ILE A 58 7.05 -0.38 -2.98
CA ILE A 58 6.94 -0.31 -1.52
C ILE A 58 8.05 -1.15 -0.88
N VAL A 59 8.28 -2.38 -1.34
CA VAL A 59 9.34 -3.25 -0.83
C VAL A 59 10.71 -2.58 -1.02
N ASP A 60 11.07 -2.17 -2.23
CA ASP A 60 12.35 -1.53 -2.56
C ASP A 60 12.62 -0.30 -1.68
N ARG A 61 11.60 0.54 -1.47
CA ARG A 61 11.69 1.70 -0.56
C ARG A 61 11.98 1.27 0.88
N ASN A 62 11.27 0.26 1.38
CA ASN A 62 11.46 -0.19 2.76
C ASN A 62 12.77 -0.95 2.94
N VAL A 63 13.25 -1.67 1.92
CA VAL A 63 14.58 -2.29 1.91
C VAL A 63 15.66 -1.22 2.06
N PHE A 64 15.53 -0.09 1.37
CA PHE A 64 16.42 1.04 1.58
C PHE A 64 16.44 1.51 3.05
N PHE A 65 15.27 1.75 3.64
CA PHE A 65 15.20 2.21 5.05
C PHE A 65 15.71 1.16 6.03
N LEU A 66 15.51 -0.13 5.74
CA LEU A 66 16.05 -1.22 6.53
C LEU A 66 17.59 -1.22 6.52
N HIS A 67 18.20 -0.98 5.36
CA HIS A 67 19.67 -0.88 5.23
C HIS A 67 20.24 0.45 5.72
N ALA A 68 19.44 1.51 5.76
CA ALA A 68 19.86 2.81 6.31
C ALA A 68 19.84 2.85 7.85
N LEU A 69 19.20 1.87 8.51
CA LEU A 69 19.21 1.75 9.96
C LEU A 69 20.60 1.27 10.47
N PRO A 70 21.23 2.00 11.40
CA PRO A 70 22.45 1.54 12.04
C PRO A 70 22.21 0.25 12.83
N GLU A 71 23.12 -0.71 12.77
CA GLU A 71 22.96 -2.02 13.44
C GLU A 71 22.77 -1.90 14.96
N ASP A 72 23.36 -0.90 15.59
CA ASP A 72 23.28 -0.70 17.05
C ASP A 72 22.08 0.16 17.49
N ALA A 73 21.37 0.80 16.55
CA ALA A 73 20.30 1.75 16.88
C ALA A 73 18.97 1.03 17.24
N ILE A 74 18.53 1.17 18.49
CA ILE A 74 17.26 0.62 18.96
C ILE A 74 16.07 1.38 18.35
N ALA A 75 16.19 2.70 18.24
CA ALA A 75 15.29 3.60 17.52
C ALA A 75 16.07 4.83 17.05
N LEU A 76 15.57 5.51 16.03
CA LEU A 76 16.13 6.76 15.53
C LEU A 76 15.40 7.96 16.15
N THR A 77 16.07 9.10 16.24
CA THR A 77 15.38 10.36 16.48
C THR A 77 14.69 10.83 15.20
N LEU A 78 13.69 11.70 15.33
CA LEU A 78 13.04 12.29 14.17
C LEU A 78 14.02 13.09 13.30
N SER A 79 15.03 13.73 13.92
CA SER A 79 16.11 14.41 13.19
C SER A 79 16.88 13.43 12.32
N ASP A 80 17.31 12.30 12.88
CA ASP A 80 18.07 11.28 12.14
C ASP A 80 17.27 10.73 10.96
N VAL A 81 15.95 10.53 11.13
CA VAL A 81 15.05 10.11 10.05
C VAL A 81 15.05 11.13 8.92
N HIS A 82 14.99 12.42 9.25
CA HIS A 82 15.07 13.48 8.27
C HIS A 82 16.44 13.60 7.60
N ASP A 83 17.53 13.36 8.33
CA ASP A 83 18.89 13.34 7.76
C ASP A 83 19.03 12.19 6.76
N ILE A 84 18.56 10.98 7.09
CA ILE A 84 18.51 9.85 6.16
C ILE A 84 17.68 10.19 4.92
N LEU A 85 16.53 10.84 5.09
CA LEU A 85 15.67 11.23 3.97
C LEU A 85 16.36 12.24 3.05
N ARG A 86 16.94 13.31 3.60
CA ARG A 86 17.56 14.38 2.80
C ARG A 86 18.86 13.94 2.16
N ASP A 87 19.76 13.36 2.96
CA ASP A 87 21.16 13.19 2.58
C ASP A 87 21.42 11.85 1.91
N VAL A 88 20.57 10.84 2.15
CA VAL A 88 20.75 9.50 1.59
C VAL A 88 19.63 9.16 0.60
N TRP A 89 18.36 9.26 1.00
CA TRP A 89 17.24 8.86 0.14
C TRP A 89 17.13 9.76 -1.09
N LEU A 90 17.08 11.08 -0.93
CA LEU A 90 16.92 12.01 -2.05
C LEU A 90 18.18 12.11 -2.93
N ALA A 91 19.36 11.96 -2.35
CA ALA A 91 20.65 12.04 -3.06
C ALA A 91 21.03 10.76 -3.80
N ARG A 92 20.33 9.63 -3.58
CA ARG A 92 20.72 8.30 -4.10
C ARG A 92 20.91 8.24 -5.62
N PHE A 93 20.28 9.11 -6.38
CA PHE A 93 20.38 9.13 -7.85
C PHE A 93 21.38 10.14 -8.39
N ASP A 94 21.99 10.96 -7.55
CA ASP A 94 22.81 12.09 -7.98
C ASP A 94 24.05 11.61 -8.74
N HIS A 95 24.75 10.61 -8.21
CA HIS A 95 25.88 9.98 -8.89
C HIS A 95 25.50 9.36 -10.26
N LEU A 96 24.30 8.80 -10.41
CA LEU A 96 23.82 8.23 -11.67
C LEU A 96 23.47 9.32 -12.69
N ILE A 97 22.90 10.43 -12.22
CA ILE A 97 22.58 11.61 -13.03
C ILE A 97 23.88 12.24 -13.54
N GLU A 98 24.85 12.44 -12.65
CA GLU A 98 26.17 12.99 -12.97
C GLU A 98 26.92 12.11 -13.98
N ALA A 99 26.91 10.78 -13.79
CA ALA A 99 27.53 9.86 -14.73
C ALA A 99 26.90 9.93 -16.13
N GLU A 100 25.56 10.05 -16.21
CA GLU A 100 24.84 10.18 -17.47
C GLU A 100 25.10 11.54 -18.15
N GLN A 101 25.21 12.61 -17.37
CA GLN A 101 25.56 13.95 -17.85
C GLN A 101 27.01 14.03 -18.33
N ALA A 102 27.95 13.39 -17.62
CA ALA A 102 29.36 13.34 -18.00
C ALA A 102 29.58 12.50 -19.28
N ALA A 103 28.81 11.43 -19.46
CA ALA A 103 28.83 10.63 -20.68
C ALA A 103 28.25 11.38 -21.90
N ARG A 104 27.50 12.46 -21.67
CA ARG A 104 26.83 13.25 -22.71
C ARG A 104 27.79 14.27 -23.32
N ARG A 105 27.94 14.23 -24.65
CA ARG A 105 28.63 15.28 -25.40
C ARG A 105 27.86 16.60 -25.31
N SER A 106 28.60 17.71 -25.20
CA SER A 106 28.01 19.06 -25.23
C SER A 106 27.10 19.23 -26.45
N GLY A 107 25.91 19.79 -26.24
CA GLY A 107 24.89 19.99 -27.29
C GLY A 107 23.98 18.81 -27.60
N ARG A 108 24.26 17.58 -27.10
CA ARG A 108 23.32 16.46 -27.25
C ARG A 108 22.13 16.62 -26.28
N PRO A 109 20.87 16.39 -26.69
CA PRO A 109 19.75 16.37 -25.76
C PRO A 109 19.92 15.26 -24.71
N ARG A 110 19.20 15.41 -23.60
CA ARG A 110 19.20 14.47 -22.46
C ARG A 110 18.72 13.10 -22.92
N SER A 111 19.30 12.04 -22.33
CA SER A 111 18.89 10.68 -22.67
C SER A 111 17.58 10.31 -21.95
N THR A 112 16.84 9.34 -22.47
CA THR A 112 15.64 8.82 -21.79
C THR A 112 15.96 8.28 -20.38
N LYS A 113 17.19 7.80 -20.16
CA LYS A 113 17.64 7.34 -18.84
C LYS A 113 17.86 8.53 -17.91
N GLU A 114 18.49 9.60 -18.39
CA GLU A 114 18.67 10.85 -17.66
C GLU A 114 17.31 11.46 -17.26
N ASP A 115 16.36 11.50 -18.19
CA ASP A 115 15.01 12.03 -17.94
C ASP A 115 14.27 11.23 -16.86
N LYS A 116 14.36 9.89 -16.90
CA LYS A 116 13.78 9.03 -15.87
C LYS A 116 14.40 9.28 -14.50
N LEU A 117 15.73 9.43 -14.42
CA LEU A 117 16.42 9.68 -13.15
C LEU A 117 16.02 11.03 -12.55
N LEU A 118 15.96 12.10 -13.36
CA LEU A 118 15.51 13.40 -12.87
C LEU A 118 14.03 13.39 -12.46
N GLU A 119 13.18 12.71 -13.21
CA GLU A 119 11.76 12.61 -12.84
C GLU A 119 11.58 11.84 -11.53
N MET A 120 12.32 10.75 -11.31
CA MET A 120 12.31 10.06 -10.02
C MET A 120 12.80 10.96 -8.88
N LYS A 121 13.90 11.72 -9.08
CA LYS A 121 14.39 12.68 -8.08
C LYS A 121 13.31 13.72 -7.75
N ARG A 122 12.71 14.33 -8.78
CA ARG A 122 11.64 15.32 -8.64
C ARG A 122 10.43 14.75 -7.88
N GLN A 123 9.99 13.54 -8.23
CA GLN A 123 8.88 12.87 -7.55
C GLN A 123 9.19 12.62 -6.08
N ASN A 124 10.37 12.10 -5.74
CA ASN A 124 10.74 11.85 -4.35
C ASN A 124 10.84 13.15 -3.54
N THR A 125 11.38 14.22 -4.14
CA THR A 125 11.47 15.53 -3.48
C THR A 125 10.09 16.11 -3.19
N GLU A 126 9.16 16.05 -4.14
CA GLU A 126 7.77 16.49 -3.91
C GLU A 126 7.03 15.59 -2.91
N GLU A 127 7.26 14.27 -2.94
CA GLU A 127 6.70 13.34 -1.95
C GLU A 127 7.19 13.69 -0.54
N TYR A 128 8.49 13.94 -0.35
CA TYR A 128 9.02 14.36 0.94
C TYR A 128 8.52 15.74 1.37
N ARG A 129 8.36 16.68 0.44
CA ARG A 129 7.81 18.01 0.73
C ARG A 129 6.38 17.92 1.25
N THR A 130 5.52 17.18 0.54
CA THR A 130 4.09 17.06 0.83
C THR A 130 3.75 16.05 1.93
N GLY A 131 4.61 15.06 2.16
CA GLY A 131 4.42 14.02 3.16
C GLY A 131 4.70 12.64 2.60
N ILE A 132 5.84 12.08 2.99
CA ILE A 132 6.24 10.71 2.65
C ILE A 132 5.83 9.75 3.77
N ASP A 133 5.19 8.65 3.39
CA ASP A 133 4.79 7.60 4.32
C ASP A 133 5.91 6.57 4.46
N ILE A 134 6.43 6.39 5.69
CA ILE A 134 7.49 5.44 6.00
C ILE A 134 7.14 4.62 7.26
N PRO A 135 7.78 3.46 7.49
CA PRO A 135 7.70 2.78 8.78
C PRO A 135 8.20 3.72 9.88
N ASP A 136 7.57 3.64 11.05
CA ASP A 136 7.98 4.44 12.20
C ASP A 136 9.33 3.97 12.76
N LEU A 137 10.40 4.61 12.31
CA LEU A 137 11.77 4.33 12.76
C LEU A 137 12.09 4.94 14.13
N THR A 138 11.19 5.76 14.68
CA THR A 138 11.33 6.37 16.00
C THR A 138 10.73 5.51 17.11
N HIS A 139 9.85 4.57 16.72
CA HIS A 139 9.20 3.66 17.65
C HIS A 139 9.99 2.36 17.82
N LEU A 140 10.44 2.09 19.05
CA LEU A 140 11.31 0.96 19.38
C LEU A 140 10.74 -0.40 18.95
N ALA A 141 9.47 -0.66 19.22
CA ALA A 141 8.84 -1.94 18.86
C ALA A 141 8.73 -2.10 17.33
N THR A 142 8.55 -1.00 16.61
CA THR A 142 8.49 -1.00 15.15
C THR A 142 9.84 -1.34 14.56
N VAL A 143 10.92 -0.72 15.06
CA VAL A 143 12.28 -1.03 14.61
C VAL A 143 12.65 -2.48 14.91
N ALA A 144 12.31 -2.97 16.12
CA ALA A 144 12.54 -4.36 16.49
C ALA A 144 11.78 -5.36 15.60
N LEU A 145 10.54 -5.03 15.20
CA LEU A 145 9.77 -5.84 14.25
C LEU A 145 10.33 -5.72 12.83
N PHE A 146 10.69 -4.52 12.40
CA PHE A 146 11.18 -4.22 11.06
C PHE A 146 12.50 -4.93 10.75
N ARG A 147 13.40 -5.04 11.73
CA ARG A 147 14.65 -5.82 11.62
C ARG A 147 14.46 -7.31 11.36
N LYS A 148 13.28 -7.86 11.66
CA LYS A 148 12.96 -9.28 11.39
C LYS A 148 12.44 -9.52 9.97
N TRP A 149 12.24 -8.45 9.21
CA TRP A 149 11.73 -8.54 7.86
C TRP A 149 12.84 -8.90 6.87
N ASN A 150 12.69 -10.01 6.16
CA ASN A 150 13.66 -10.50 5.18
C ASN A 150 13.47 -9.90 3.77
N ALA A 151 12.75 -8.79 3.62
CA ALA A 151 12.44 -8.17 2.32
C ALA A 151 11.58 -8.98 1.33
N ASP A 152 11.25 -10.25 1.63
CA ASP A 152 10.57 -11.15 0.69
C ASP A 152 9.04 -11.02 0.68
N ASP A 153 8.43 -10.68 1.83
CA ASP A 153 6.98 -10.63 1.99
C ASP A 153 6.46 -9.19 2.11
N PRO A 154 5.78 -8.64 1.09
CA PRO A 154 5.13 -7.33 1.17
C PRO A 154 4.03 -7.28 2.24
N GLY A 155 3.42 -8.42 2.60
CA GLY A 155 2.39 -8.52 3.63
C GLY A 155 2.92 -8.18 5.02
N PHE A 156 4.19 -8.50 5.30
CA PHE A 156 4.85 -8.16 6.57
C PHE A 156 4.81 -6.66 6.87
N LEU A 157 4.95 -5.81 5.85
CA LEU A 157 4.93 -4.35 5.99
C LEU A 157 3.60 -3.80 6.52
N THR A 158 2.51 -4.57 6.41
CA THR A 158 1.20 -4.20 6.96
C THR A 158 1.15 -4.32 8.49
N LEU A 159 2.08 -5.07 9.09
CA LEU A 159 2.18 -5.25 10.54
C LEU A 159 2.87 -4.07 11.23
N LEU A 160 3.66 -3.31 10.49
CA LEU A 160 4.43 -2.18 11.00
C LEU A 160 3.53 -0.98 11.30
N ARG A 161 3.97 -0.16 12.26
CA ARG A 161 3.45 1.20 12.46
C ARG A 161 3.99 2.11 11.37
N TRP A 162 3.15 2.99 10.82
CA TRP A 162 3.51 3.92 9.74
C TRP A 162 3.27 5.36 10.15
N ILE A 163 4.24 6.19 9.82
CA ILE A 163 4.18 7.63 10.02
C ILE A 163 4.35 8.37 8.70
N ARG A 164 3.80 9.58 8.65
CA ARG A 164 4.03 10.55 7.59
C ARG A 164 4.93 11.64 8.12
N VAL A 165 6.01 11.88 7.38
CA VAL A 165 7.00 12.92 7.68
C VAL A 165 7.06 13.90 6.51
N THR A 166 7.22 15.18 6.82
CA THR A 166 7.23 16.26 5.81
C THR A 166 8.50 17.08 5.95
N SER A 167 8.97 17.70 4.86
CA SER A 167 10.06 18.68 4.96
C SER A 167 9.60 20.03 5.49
N GLU A 168 8.30 20.35 5.36
CA GLU A 168 7.72 21.63 5.77
C GLU A 168 7.62 21.74 7.29
N ASN A 169 7.25 20.65 7.97
CA ASN A 169 7.19 20.55 9.42
C ASN A 169 8.06 19.40 9.94
N PRO A 170 9.39 19.57 10.07
CA PRO A 170 10.30 18.48 10.47
C PRO A 170 10.16 18.02 11.93
N HIS A 171 9.43 18.76 12.76
CA HIS A 171 9.22 18.43 14.17
C HIS A 171 7.89 17.72 14.42
N GLU A 172 7.03 17.62 13.40
CA GLU A 172 5.71 17.01 13.50
C GLU A 172 5.70 15.67 12.78
N VAL A 173 5.02 14.70 13.40
CA VAL A 173 4.84 13.37 12.84
C VAL A 173 3.36 13.04 12.87
N VAL A 174 2.82 12.69 11.71
CA VAL A 174 1.42 12.26 11.59
C VAL A 174 1.38 10.73 11.55
N LEU A 175 0.71 10.12 12.52
CA LEU A 175 0.50 8.67 12.52
C LEU A 175 -0.50 8.29 11.43
N VAL A 176 -0.06 7.48 10.46
CA VAL A 176 -0.89 7.05 9.33
C VAL A 176 -1.55 5.71 9.63
N ARG A 177 -0.79 4.78 10.25
CA ARG A 177 -1.28 3.45 10.63
C ARG A 177 -0.62 3.03 11.94
N GLU A 178 -1.40 2.53 12.88
CA GLU A 178 -0.92 2.03 14.18
C GLU A 178 -0.10 0.74 14.04
N GLY A 179 -0.41 -0.08 13.03
CA GLY A 179 0.21 -1.40 12.85
C GLY A 179 -0.49 -2.49 13.67
N ASN A 180 0.12 -3.67 13.76
CA ASN A 180 -0.40 -4.76 14.56
C ASN A 180 0.22 -4.75 15.95
N GLU A 181 -0.54 -4.30 16.96
CA GLU A 181 -0.07 -4.17 18.35
C GLU A 181 0.53 -5.46 18.90
N LYS A 182 -0.11 -6.62 18.69
CA LYS A 182 0.38 -7.90 19.18
C LYS A 182 1.74 -8.26 18.55
N ALA A 183 1.92 -8.01 17.26
CA ALA A 183 3.18 -8.26 16.58
C ALA A 183 4.29 -7.33 17.09
N LEU A 184 3.96 -6.04 17.30
CA LEU A 184 4.88 -5.06 17.86
C LEU A 184 5.31 -5.41 19.28
N LEU A 185 4.36 -5.73 20.17
CA LEU A 185 4.64 -6.12 21.55
C LEU A 185 5.48 -7.40 21.62
N HIS A 186 5.16 -8.41 20.83
CA HIS A 186 5.96 -9.63 20.76
C HIS A 186 7.38 -9.35 20.24
N ALA A 187 7.53 -8.45 19.26
CA ALA A 187 8.83 -8.08 18.74
C ALA A 187 9.68 -7.33 19.77
N ALA A 188 9.08 -6.37 20.49
CA ALA A 188 9.74 -5.65 21.57
C ALA A 188 10.15 -6.57 22.71
N ALA A 189 9.25 -7.44 23.18
CA ALA A 189 9.54 -8.42 24.22
C ALA A 189 10.69 -9.35 23.82
N ALA A 190 10.70 -9.83 22.58
CA ALA A 190 11.79 -10.66 22.05
C ALA A 190 13.13 -9.91 21.93
N ALA A 191 13.10 -8.59 21.80
CA ALA A 191 14.29 -7.74 21.82
C ALA A 191 14.72 -7.34 23.25
N GLY A 192 14.04 -7.85 24.29
CA GLY A 192 14.32 -7.49 25.68
C GLY A 192 13.90 -6.06 26.06
N LEU A 193 13.05 -5.43 25.24
CA LEU A 193 12.55 -4.08 25.46
C LEU A 193 11.18 -4.17 26.15
N SER A 194 11.08 -3.70 27.38
CA SER A 194 9.78 -3.50 28.04
C SER A 194 9.16 -2.20 27.53
N LEU A 195 8.12 -2.30 26.72
CA LEU A 195 7.23 -1.16 26.45
C LEU A 195 6.34 -0.98 27.68
N ASP A 196 6.67 0.01 28.52
CA ASP A 196 5.73 0.45 29.55
C ASP A 196 4.62 1.24 28.86
N LEU A 197 3.43 0.63 28.73
CA LEU A 197 2.24 1.18 28.07
C LEU A 197 1.54 2.22 28.97
N GLY A 198 2.31 3.18 29.47
CA GLY A 198 1.88 4.10 30.52
C GLY A 198 2.08 5.57 30.20
N GLN A 199 1.95 6.01 28.94
CA GLN A 199 1.99 7.45 28.61
C GLN A 199 1.51 7.74 27.17
N HIS A 200 0.24 7.46 26.85
CA HIS A 200 -0.46 8.08 25.71
C HIS A 200 -1.99 8.14 25.88
N ALA A 201 -2.46 8.11 27.13
CA ALA A 201 -3.86 8.38 27.47
C ALA A 201 -3.95 9.62 28.37
N VAL A 202 -3.46 10.76 27.89
CA VAL A 202 -3.72 12.08 28.47
C VAL A 202 -3.92 13.08 27.33
N ASP A 203 -5.10 13.04 26.74
CA ASP A 203 -5.82 14.22 26.21
C ASP A 203 -7.19 13.80 25.64
N SER A 204 -7.99 13.16 26.50
CA SER A 204 -9.43 12.99 26.26
C SER A 204 -10.19 13.06 27.58
N ALA A 205 -9.85 14.09 28.37
CA ALA A 205 -10.53 14.42 29.63
C ALA A 205 -10.74 15.94 29.71
N LEU A 206 -11.61 16.44 28.84
CA LEU A 206 -12.36 17.67 29.10
C LEU A 206 -13.84 17.37 28.92
N GLY A 207 -14.58 17.39 30.03
CA GLY A 207 -16.02 17.59 30.05
C GLY A 207 -16.88 16.37 30.35
N HIS A 208 -16.77 15.81 31.56
CA HIS A 208 -17.94 15.17 32.17
C HIS A 208 -17.97 15.51 33.66
N ASP A 209 -18.29 16.77 33.93
CA ASP A 209 -18.82 17.18 35.23
C ASP A 209 -20.26 16.68 35.27
N GLY A 210 -20.54 15.77 36.21
CA GLY A 210 -21.89 15.37 36.51
C GLY A 210 -22.57 16.46 37.32
N MET A 211 -23.70 16.97 36.84
CA MET A 211 -24.78 17.49 37.67
C MET A 211 -26.14 17.24 37.03
N ASP A 212 -26.93 16.50 37.81
CA ASP A 212 -28.37 16.63 38.05
C ASP A 212 -29.39 16.30 36.96
N GLU A 213 -30.06 15.16 37.18
CA GLU A 213 -31.44 14.94 36.80
C GLU A 213 -32.38 15.98 37.44
N ASN A 214 -33.40 16.39 36.67
CA ASN A 214 -34.49 17.34 36.99
C ASN A 214 -34.23 18.83 36.71
N VAL A 215 -34.10 19.22 35.43
CA VAL A 215 -34.70 20.47 34.90
C VAL A 215 -35.03 20.28 33.41
N VAL A 216 -36.11 19.56 33.11
CA VAL A 216 -36.68 19.53 31.74
C VAL A 216 -38.20 19.59 31.86
N GLU A 217 -38.74 20.68 32.41
CA GLU A 217 -40.11 21.16 32.17
C GLU A 217 -40.26 22.63 32.65
N GLU A 218 -39.44 23.57 32.16
CA GLU A 218 -39.74 25.01 32.39
C GLU A 218 -39.08 25.97 31.38
N GLU A 219 -38.94 25.59 30.10
CA GLU A 219 -38.57 26.55 29.04
C GLU A 219 -39.28 26.27 27.70
N LEU A 220 -40.52 25.76 27.77
CA LEU A 220 -41.43 25.68 26.61
C LEU A 220 -42.82 26.26 26.92
N ALA A 221 -42.87 27.28 27.77
CA ALA A 221 -44.10 27.96 28.16
C ALA A 221 -44.00 29.51 28.12
N ALA A 222 -42.94 30.07 27.53
CA ALA A 222 -42.76 31.53 27.44
C ALA A 222 -42.97 32.12 26.03
N ASP A 223 -43.13 31.31 24.98
CA ASP A 223 -43.21 31.78 23.58
C ASP A 223 -44.58 31.54 22.90
N LEU A 224 -45.65 31.31 23.67
CA LEU A 224 -47.01 31.10 23.13
C LEU A 224 -48.09 31.99 23.79
N HIS A 225 -47.70 33.10 24.43
CA HIS A 225 -48.64 34.09 24.98
C HIS A 225 -48.53 35.49 24.35
N ASP A 226 -47.78 35.67 23.26
CA ASP A 226 -47.70 36.94 22.53
C ASP A 226 -48.21 36.83 21.08
N LEU A 227 -49.06 35.83 20.80
CA LEU A 227 -49.74 35.66 19.52
C LEU A 227 -51.16 35.09 19.68
N LEU A 228 -51.97 35.75 20.52
CA LEU A 228 -53.43 35.92 20.45
C LEU A 228 -53.88 36.95 21.50
#